data_AF-A0A7W5NG37-F1
#
_entry.id   AF-A0A7W5NG37-F1
#
_cell.length_a   1.000
_cell.length_b   1.000
_cell.length_c   1.000
_cell.angle_alpha   90.00
_cell.angle_beta   90.00
_cell.angle_gamma   90.00
#
_symmetry.space_group_name_H-M   'P 1'
#
loop_
_entity.id
_entity.type
_entity.pdbx_description
1 polymer ?
#
loop_
_entity_poly.entity_id
_entity_poly.type
_entity_poly.pdbx_seq_one_letter_code
_entity_poly.pdbx_strand_id
1 'polypeptide(L)'
;MKIRLVPALLILIVMAVTIRLGFWQRDRAHQKEALQAQITQYENAAPRTVGAAPIALKAIEFHRVRAKGTFEPARVVYLDNRPYKDQPGFYVVMPLKLDDGGYVLVNRGWLPRSIDNRERIAPYETPTGSVEVEGIARADASRAFELGVGGSAAHQKIRQNLGVASYAAETGLPLQPFVIQQTGFVPAAQPPLKDGLVRDWPAPNTDVERNIGYMFQWWGMAAAALGFGLYAARRAATKERMQSGEKHGPQEQGPVHGAKDA
;
A
#
# COMPACT_ATOMS: atom_id res chain seq x y z
N MET A 1 -7.60 -49.70 -12.83
CA MET A 1 -7.38 -48.23 -12.68
C MET A 1 -8.28 -47.46 -13.63
N LYS A 2 -9.57 -47.29 -13.32
CA LYS A 2 -10.35 -46.21 -13.95
C LYS A 2 -10.11 -44.95 -13.12
N ILE A 3 -9.04 -44.21 -13.43
CA ILE A 3 -8.92 -42.84 -12.92
C ILE A 3 -10.17 -42.12 -13.40
N ARG A 4 -11.03 -41.69 -12.48
CA ARG A 4 -12.15 -40.83 -12.83
C ARG A 4 -11.53 -39.53 -13.36
N LEU A 5 -11.53 -39.37 -14.68
CA LEU A 5 -10.79 -38.29 -15.37
C LEU A 5 -11.24 -36.91 -14.90
N VAL A 6 -12.52 -36.76 -14.58
CA VAL A 6 -13.13 -35.51 -14.13
C VAL A 6 -12.50 -34.98 -12.83
N PRO A 7 -12.49 -35.70 -11.69
CA PRO A 7 -11.85 -35.20 -10.47
C PRO A 7 -10.34 -34.99 -10.60
N ALA A 8 -9.65 -35.81 -11.40
CA ALA A 8 -8.22 -35.61 -11.66
C ALA A 8 -7.97 -34.29 -12.42
N LEU A 9 -8.77 -34.01 -13.44
CA LEU A 9 -8.71 -32.77 -14.20
C LEU A 9 -9.03 -31.55 -13.34
N LEU A 10 -10.05 -31.65 -12.47
CA LEU A 10 -10.40 -30.57 -11.54
C LEU A 10 -9.26 -30.27 -10.56
N ILE A 11 -8.61 -31.29 -10.00
CA ILE A 11 -7.43 -31.11 -9.13
C ILE A 11 -6.31 -30.40 -9.90
N LEU A 12 -6.03 -30.81 -11.14
CA LEU A 12 -5.00 -30.18 -11.96
C LEU A 12 -5.31 -28.71 -12.27
N ILE A 13 -6.58 -28.39 -12.57
CA ILE A 13 -7.02 -27.00 -12.81
C ILE A 13 -6.84 -26.17 -11.53
N VAL A 14 -7.31 -26.67 -10.38
CA VAL A 14 -7.14 -25.98 -9.10
C VAL A 14 -5.67 -25.74 -8.81
N MET A 15 -4.81 -26.74 -8.99
CA MET A 15 -3.36 -26.60 -8.82
C MET A 15 -2.77 -25.56 -9.77
N ALA A 16 -3.13 -25.57 -11.05
CA ALA A 16 -2.62 -24.61 -12.03
C ALA A 16 -2.99 -23.17 -11.66
N VAL A 17 -4.25 -22.96 -11.24
CA VAL A 17 -4.74 -21.64 -10.81
C VAL A 17 -4.04 -21.17 -9.54
N THR A 18 -3.94 -22.02 -8.51
CA THR A 18 -3.34 -21.63 -7.23
C THR A 18 -1.84 -21.39 -7.36
N ILE A 19 -1.12 -22.19 -8.15
CA ILE A 19 0.30 -21.94 -8.44
C ILE A 19 0.48 -20.60 -9.14
N ARG A 20 -0.35 -20.31 -10.16
CA ARG A 20 -0.30 -19.03 -10.88
C ARG A 20 -0.62 -17.83 -9.98
N LEU A 21 -1.60 -17.95 -9.10
CA LEU A 21 -1.91 -16.91 -8.10
C LEU A 21 -0.77 -16.70 -7.12
N GLY A 22 -0.08 -17.76 -6.70
CA GLY A 22 1.12 -17.65 -5.87
C GLY A 22 2.26 -16.89 -6.56
N PHE A 23 2.52 -17.16 -7.84
CA PHE A 23 3.48 -16.39 -8.63
C PHE A 23 3.08 -14.92 -8.77
N TRP A 24 1.81 -14.63 -9.04
CA TRP A 24 1.32 -13.25 -9.10
C TRP A 24 1.51 -12.49 -7.79
N GLN A 25 1.24 -13.13 -6.65
CA GLN A 25 1.49 -12.54 -5.32
C GLN A 25 2.98 -12.29 -5.07
N ARG A 26 3.84 -13.22 -5.49
CA ARG A 26 5.30 -13.04 -5.44
C ARG A 26 5.73 -11.83 -6.26
N ASP A 27 5.33 -11.73 -7.53
CA ASP A 27 5.71 -10.60 -8.39
C ASP A 27 5.25 -9.27 -7.80
N ARG A 28 4.04 -9.26 -7.19
CA ARG A 28 3.54 -8.08 -6.50
C ARG A 28 4.36 -7.71 -5.26
N ALA A 29 4.85 -8.70 -4.51
CA ALA A 29 5.77 -8.47 -3.40
C ALA A 29 7.08 -7.84 -3.88
N HIS A 30 7.71 -8.42 -4.92
CA HIS A 30 8.96 -7.91 -5.51
C HIS A 30 8.86 -6.46 -5.99
N GLN A 31 7.75 -6.11 -6.66
CA GLN A 31 7.50 -4.73 -7.09
C GLN A 31 7.47 -3.75 -5.91
N LYS A 32 6.86 -4.15 -4.80
CA LYS A 32 6.72 -3.32 -3.61
C LYS A 32 8.01 -3.24 -2.81
N GLU A 33 8.80 -4.31 -2.75
CA GLU A 33 10.17 -4.31 -2.21
C GLU A 33 11.08 -3.36 -2.99
N ALA A 34 11.03 -3.40 -4.33
CA ALA A 34 11.81 -2.50 -5.18
C ALA A 34 11.44 -1.03 -4.94
N LEU A 35 10.15 -0.73 -4.81
CA LEU A 35 9.68 0.62 -4.47
C LEU A 35 10.16 1.04 -3.07
N GLN A 36 10.06 0.15 -2.08
CA GLN A 36 10.55 0.42 -0.72
C GLN A 36 12.05 0.74 -0.72
N ALA A 37 12.85 -0.09 -1.40
CA ALA A 37 14.29 0.11 -1.51
C ALA A 37 14.63 1.45 -2.18
N GLN A 38 13.89 1.81 -3.23
CA GLN A 38 14.03 3.10 -3.91
C GLN A 38 13.70 4.27 -2.98
N ILE A 39 12.60 4.21 -2.22
CA ILE A 39 12.23 5.24 -1.25
C ILE A 39 13.33 5.39 -0.20
N THR A 40 13.78 4.28 0.41
CA THR A 40 14.84 4.31 1.42
C THR A 40 16.16 4.86 0.87
N GLN A 41 16.50 4.57 -0.38
CA GLN A 41 17.69 5.14 -1.01
C GLN A 41 17.60 6.67 -1.12
N TYR A 42 16.44 7.18 -1.55
CA TYR A 42 16.22 8.62 -1.72
C TYR A 42 16.04 9.39 -0.41
N GLU A 43 15.50 8.75 0.63
CA GLU A 43 15.45 9.29 1.98
C GLU A 43 16.84 9.43 2.61
N ASN A 44 17.80 8.60 2.22
CA ASN A 44 19.18 8.69 2.71
C ASN A 44 20.08 9.61 1.87
N ALA A 45 19.62 10.05 0.70
CA ALA A 45 20.35 10.96 -0.17
C ALA A 45 20.41 12.39 0.40
N ALA A 46 21.40 13.16 -0.06
CA ALA A 46 21.51 14.58 0.28
C ALA A 46 20.27 15.36 -0.21
N PRO A 47 19.73 16.31 0.58
CA PRO A 47 18.58 17.10 0.18
C PRO A 47 18.87 17.91 -1.09
N ARG A 48 17.95 17.84 -2.06
CA ARG A 48 18.01 18.66 -3.27
C ARG A 48 17.36 20.02 -3.04
N THR A 49 18.03 21.10 -3.42
CA THR A 49 17.48 22.45 -3.30
C THR A 49 16.34 22.68 -4.31
N VAL A 50 15.24 23.23 -3.83
CA VAL A 50 14.06 23.64 -4.60
C VAL A 50 14.07 25.17 -4.68
N GLY A 51 14.02 25.70 -5.89
CA GLY A 51 13.94 27.12 -6.19
C GLY A 51 12.78 27.44 -7.16
N ALA A 52 12.86 28.57 -7.84
CA ALA A 52 11.83 29.07 -8.76
C ALA A 52 11.64 28.19 -10.01
N ALA A 53 12.73 27.58 -10.49
CA ALA A 53 12.70 26.76 -11.69
C ALA A 53 11.85 25.49 -11.46
N PRO A 54 10.85 25.20 -12.30
CA PRO A 54 10.01 24.01 -12.14
C PRO A 54 10.84 22.72 -12.19
N ILE A 55 10.68 21.86 -11.17
CA ILE A 55 11.30 20.55 -11.13
C ILE A 55 10.23 19.50 -11.41
N ALA A 56 10.45 18.63 -12.41
CA ALA A 56 9.53 17.55 -12.71
C ALA A 56 9.42 16.59 -11.51
N LEU A 57 8.18 16.33 -11.05
CA LEU A 57 7.90 15.44 -9.92
C LEU A 57 8.62 14.09 -10.06
N LYS A 58 8.58 13.47 -11.24
CA LYS A 58 9.22 12.17 -11.51
C LYS A 58 10.73 12.14 -11.20
N ALA A 59 11.40 13.29 -11.25
CA ALA A 59 12.83 13.40 -10.99
C ALA A 59 13.19 13.54 -9.50
N ILE A 60 12.21 13.83 -8.63
CA ILE A 60 12.44 14.09 -7.21
C ILE A 60 11.43 13.41 -6.29
N GLU A 61 10.45 12.69 -6.80
CA GLU A 61 9.48 11.98 -5.98
C GLU A 61 10.23 11.07 -4.99
N PHE A 62 9.81 11.12 -3.72
CA PHE A 62 10.45 10.45 -2.57
C PHE A 62 11.86 10.94 -2.21
N HIS A 63 12.41 11.94 -2.89
CA HIS A 63 13.69 12.54 -2.50
C HIS A 63 13.53 13.53 -1.37
N ARG A 64 14.58 13.61 -0.54
CA ARG A 64 14.78 14.75 0.34
C ARG A 64 14.97 16.01 -0.48
N VAL A 65 14.20 17.02 -0.12
CA VAL A 65 14.23 18.33 -0.75
C VAL A 65 14.28 19.41 0.31
N ARG A 66 14.92 20.52 -0.05
CA ARG A 66 15.08 21.68 0.81
C ARG A 66 14.65 22.93 0.06
N ALA A 67 13.79 23.72 0.67
CA ALA A 67 13.28 24.96 0.13
C ALA A 67 13.49 26.09 1.13
N LYS A 68 13.81 27.28 0.65
CA LYS A 68 13.93 28.47 1.50
C LYS A 68 12.95 29.53 1.05
N GLY A 69 12.20 30.09 1.98
CA GLY A 69 11.11 30.99 1.64
C GLY A 69 10.29 31.45 2.84
N THR A 70 9.26 32.24 2.57
CA THR A 70 8.31 32.73 3.59
C THR A 70 6.96 32.05 3.42
N PHE A 71 6.40 31.54 4.51
CA PHE A 71 5.07 30.94 4.50
C PHE A 71 3.98 31.97 4.19
N GLU A 72 2.90 31.57 3.50
CA GLU A 72 1.69 32.38 3.30
C GLU A 72 0.49 31.85 4.11
N PRO A 73 0.32 32.26 5.38
CA PRO A 73 -0.77 31.78 6.24
C PRO A 73 -2.17 32.11 5.70
N ALA A 74 -2.30 33.21 4.94
CA ALA A 74 -3.57 33.63 4.35
C ALA A 74 -4.15 32.60 3.37
N ARG A 75 -3.29 31.73 2.82
CA ARG A 75 -3.64 30.73 1.79
C ARG A 75 -3.57 29.29 2.31
N VAL A 76 -3.53 29.10 3.64
CA VAL A 76 -3.49 27.76 4.24
C VAL A 76 -4.72 26.92 3.90
N VAL A 77 -4.51 25.63 3.67
CA VAL A 77 -5.54 24.61 3.49
C VAL A 77 -5.36 23.51 4.53
N TYR A 78 -6.44 23.13 5.19
CA TYR A 78 -6.51 22.05 6.16
C TYR A 78 -7.14 20.83 5.50
N LEU A 79 -6.38 19.74 5.37
CA LEU A 79 -6.90 18.49 4.85
C LEU A 79 -7.52 17.69 5.97
N ASP A 80 -8.84 17.54 5.95
CA ASP A 80 -9.62 16.84 6.97
C ASP A 80 -9.52 15.32 6.83
N ASN A 81 -10.08 14.58 7.80
CA ASN A 81 -10.13 13.13 7.82
C ASN A 81 -8.73 12.49 7.77
N ARG A 82 -7.78 13.07 8.52
CA ARG A 82 -6.43 12.54 8.70
C ARG A 82 -6.33 11.95 10.11
N PRO A 83 -6.56 10.64 10.29
CA PRO A 83 -6.45 10.02 11.60
C PRO A 83 -4.97 9.90 12.02
N TYR A 84 -4.70 10.16 13.29
CA TYR A 84 -3.41 9.90 13.94
C TYR A 84 -3.66 9.44 15.37
N LYS A 85 -3.13 8.26 15.74
CA LYS A 85 -3.32 7.63 17.06
C LYS A 85 -4.79 7.66 17.54
N ASP A 86 -5.68 7.15 16.69
CA ASP A 86 -7.14 7.07 16.90
C ASP A 86 -7.86 8.42 17.06
N GLN A 87 -7.18 9.54 16.78
CA GLN A 87 -7.78 10.86 16.80
C GLN A 87 -7.95 11.42 15.39
N PRO A 88 -9.12 11.95 15.03
CA PRO A 88 -9.28 12.67 13.78
C PRO A 88 -8.51 13.99 13.84
N GLY A 89 -7.93 14.39 12.72
CA GLY A 89 -7.21 15.64 12.62
C GLY A 89 -7.09 16.15 11.19
N PHE A 90 -6.32 17.22 11.08
CA PHE A 90 -6.04 17.91 9.85
C PHE A 90 -4.56 17.76 9.48
N TYR A 91 -4.26 17.67 8.19
CA TYR A 91 -2.94 18.08 7.70
C TYR A 91 -2.96 19.55 7.34
N VAL A 92 -1.95 20.29 7.80
CA VAL A 92 -1.79 21.72 7.53
C VAL A 92 -0.93 21.88 6.29
N VAL A 93 -1.56 22.24 5.17
CA VAL A 93 -0.88 22.47 3.89
C VAL A 93 -0.83 23.96 3.62
N MET A 94 0.37 24.48 3.42
CA MET A 94 0.60 25.92 3.29
C MET A 94 1.55 26.21 2.15
N PRO A 95 1.26 27.20 1.29
CA PRO A 95 2.22 27.68 0.29
C PRO A 95 3.42 28.32 0.99
N LEU A 96 4.61 27.98 0.51
CA LEU A 96 5.87 28.64 0.82
C LEU A 96 6.29 29.45 -0.42
N LYS A 97 6.35 30.77 -0.26
CA LYS A 97 6.90 31.67 -1.28
C LYS A 97 8.42 31.55 -1.24
N LEU A 98 9.01 31.03 -2.30
CA LEU A 98 10.46 30.82 -2.36
C LEU A 98 11.20 32.16 -2.47
N ASP A 99 12.38 32.24 -1.86
CA ASP A 99 13.20 33.47 -1.84
C ASP A 99 13.61 33.93 -3.26
N ASP A 100 13.79 32.99 -4.19
CA ASP A 100 14.16 33.23 -5.60
C ASP A 100 12.96 33.38 -6.54
N GLY A 101 11.74 33.35 -5.99
CA GLY A 101 10.49 33.43 -6.74
C GLY A 101 9.81 32.08 -6.94
N GLY A 102 8.53 32.10 -7.30
CA GLY A 102 7.74 30.87 -7.33
C GLY A 102 7.23 30.43 -5.95
N TYR A 103 6.49 29.34 -5.95
CA TYR A 103 5.87 28.80 -4.76
C TYR A 103 6.02 27.28 -4.71
N VAL A 104 6.01 26.71 -3.51
CA VAL A 104 5.85 25.27 -3.31
C VAL A 104 4.85 25.02 -2.20
N LEU A 105 4.01 24.00 -2.33
CA LEU A 105 3.15 23.58 -1.24
C LEU A 105 3.97 22.80 -0.22
N VAL A 106 3.79 23.11 1.06
CA VAL A 106 4.40 22.39 2.17
C VAL A 106 3.30 21.78 3.00
N ASN A 107 3.28 20.44 3.11
CA ASN A 107 2.52 19.77 4.15
C ASN A 107 3.34 19.85 5.45
N ARG A 108 2.95 20.77 6.33
CA ARG A 108 3.70 21.14 7.53
C ARG A 108 3.59 20.13 8.65
N GLY A 109 2.51 19.37 8.71
CA GLY A 109 2.26 18.42 9.79
C GLY A 109 0.78 18.23 10.08
N TRP A 110 0.52 17.46 11.12
CA TRP A 110 -0.79 17.11 11.62
C TRP A 110 -1.19 17.93 12.84
N LEU A 111 -2.48 18.23 12.94
CA LEU A 111 -3.11 18.95 14.04
C LEU A 111 -4.40 18.22 14.46
N PRO A 112 -4.70 18.08 15.76
CA PRO A 112 -5.94 17.47 16.22
C PRO A 112 -7.15 18.30 15.80
N ARG A 113 -8.23 17.63 15.40
CA ARG A 113 -9.51 18.25 15.10
C ARG A 113 -10.33 18.35 16.38
N SER A 114 -10.98 19.49 16.60
CA SER A 114 -11.92 19.64 17.71
C SER A 114 -13.11 18.66 17.57
N ILE A 115 -13.46 18.03 18.68
CA ILE A 115 -14.62 17.13 18.76
C ILE A 115 -15.93 17.94 18.71
N ASP A 116 -15.98 19.06 19.43
CA ASP A 116 -17.20 19.88 19.58
C ASP A 116 -17.51 20.72 18.33
N ASN A 117 -16.48 21.20 17.62
CA ASN A 117 -16.66 22.02 16.44
C ASN A 117 -15.72 21.57 15.32
N ARG A 118 -16.29 21.00 14.26
CA ARG A 118 -15.56 20.45 13.12
C ARG A 118 -14.76 21.49 12.34
N GLU A 119 -15.11 22.76 12.42
CA GLU A 119 -14.46 23.87 11.71
C GLU A 119 -13.40 24.57 12.56
N ARG A 120 -13.34 24.26 13.87
CA ARG A 120 -12.39 24.87 14.80
C ARG A 120 -11.01 24.26 14.60
N ILE A 121 -10.06 25.11 14.19
CA ILE A 121 -8.64 24.78 14.06
C ILE A 121 -7.95 25.06 15.39
N ALA A 122 -7.23 24.08 15.94
CA ALA A 122 -6.42 24.29 17.14
C ALA A 122 -5.27 25.29 16.85
N PRO A 123 -4.85 26.11 17.83
CA PRO A 123 -3.78 27.07 17.62
C PRO A 123 -2.45 26.36 17.33
N TYR A 124 -1.70 26.88 16.36
CA TYR A 124 -0.36 26.44 16.00
C TYR A 124 0.45 27.66 15.54
N GLU A 125 1.77 27.60 15.67
CA GLU A 125 2.64 28.72 15.28
C GLU A 125 3.08 28.61 13.82
N THR A 126 3.21 29.75 13.16
CA THR A 126 3.85 29.82 11.84
C THR A 126 5.01 30.79 11.93
N PRO A 127 6.24 30.36 11.59
CA PRO A 127 7.39 31.26 11.60
C PRO A 127 7.13 32.50 10.75
N THR A 128 7.52 33.65 11.28
CA THR A 128 7.48 34.92 10.55
C THR A 128 8.79 35.11 9.79
N GLY A 129 8.70 35.53 8.53
CA GLY A 129 9.88 35.74 7.67
C GLY A 129 10.38 34.49 6.95
N SER A 130 11.59 34.58 6.40
CA SER A 130 12.20 33.52 5.59
C SER A 130 12.72 32.38 6.47
N VAL A 131 12.32 31.16 6.13
CA VAL A 131 12.68 29.91 6.79
C VAL A 131 13.17 28.89 5.78
N GLU A 132 13.94 27.91 6.26
CA GLU A 132 14.39 26.77 5.47
C GLU A 132 13.57 25.55 5.88
N VAL A 133 12.87 24.96 4.92
CA VAL A 133 12.03 23.80 5.10
C VAL A 133 12.71 22.62 4.41
N GLU A 134 12.89 21.53 5.16
CA GLU A 134 13.33 20.26 4.59
C GLU A 134 12.22 19.21 4.72
N GLY A 135 12.04 18.43 3.67
CA GLY A 135 11.03 17.39 3.64
C GLY A 135 11.23 16.40 2.52
N ILE A 136 10.24 15.54 2.32
CA ILE A 136 10.20 14.59 1.20
C ILE A 136 9.28 15.15 0.12
N ALA A 137 9.74 15.18 -1.13
CA ALA A 137 8.87 15.55 -2.25
C ALA A 137 7.84 14.44 -2.54
N ARG A 138 6.58 14.82 -2.59
CA ARG A 138 5.42 13.93 -2.81
C ARG A 138 4.54 14.50 -3.90
N ALA A 139 3.87 13.63 -4.65
CA ALA A 139 2.91 14.05 -5.67
C ALA A 139 1.80 14.93 -5.09
N ASP A 140 1.30 14.57 -3.91
CA ASP A 140 0.22 15.24 -3.21
C ASP A 140 0.53 15.34 -1.72
N ALA A 141 -0.09 16.31 -1.03
CA ALA A 141 0.02 16.45 0.42
C ALA A 141 -0.57 15.24 1.17
N SER A 142 -1.62 14.64 0.61
CA SER A 142 -2.24 13.36 0.98
C SER A 142 -3.49 13.17 0.12
N ARG A 143 -3.86 11.93 -0.19
CA ARG A 143 -5.09 11.61 -0.93
C ARG A 143 -5.95 10.65 -0.13
N ALA A 144 -7.00 11.15 0.49
CA ALA A 144 -8.11 10.34 0.98
C ALA A 144 -8.98 9.87 -0.20
N PHE A 145 -9.74 8.80 0.01
CA PHE A 145 -10.71 8.34 -0.97
C PHE A 145 -11.77 9.44 -1.19
N GLU A 146 -11.98 9.82 -2.45
CA GLU A 146 -12.99 10.79 -2.86
C GLU A 146 -13.79 10.23 -4.04
N LEU A 147 -15.09 10.50 -4.05
CA LEU A 147 -15.94 10.30 -5.22
C LEU A 147 -15.80 11.52 -6.14
N GLY A 148 -14.73 11.55 -6.95
CA GLY A 148 -14.46 12.64 -7.90
C GLY A 148 -12.98 12.93 -8.11
N VAL A 149 -12.67 13.94 -8.94
CA VAL A 149 -11.31 14.41 -9.23
C VAL A 149 -11.25 15.91 -8.91
N GLY A 150 -10.22 16.37 -8.19
CA GLY A 150 -9.92 17.81 -8.07
C GLY A 150 -9.75 18.38 -6.67
N GLY A 151 -9.95 17.58 -5.62
CA GLY A 151 -9.95 18.06 -4.24
C GLY A 151 -11.34 18.55 -3.84
N SER A 152 -11.93 17.92 -2.82
CA SER A 152 -13.26 18.31 -2.35
C SER A 152 -13.26 19.78 -1.91
N ALA A 153 -14.24 20.54 -2.40
CA ALA A 153 -14.53 21.92 -2.00
C ALA A 153 -13.42 22.95 -2.30
N ALA A 154 -13.21 23.23 -3.60
CA ALA A 154 -12.41 24.37 -4.06
C ALA A 154 -12.81 25.67 -3.34
N HIS A 155 -11.86 26.58 -3.13
CA HIS A 155 -12.01 27.84 -2.38
C HIS A 155 -12.28 27.73 -0.88
N GLN A 156 -12.48 26.53 -0.32
CA GLN A 156 -12.63 26.37 1.13
C GLN A 156 -11.27 26.22 1.83
N LYS A 157 -11.21 26.62 3.11
CA LYS A 157 -10.02 26.40 3.95
C LYS A 157 -9.88 24.95 4.39
N ILE A 158 -11.00 24.24 4.61
CA ILE A 158 -11.01 22.83 5.01
C ILE A 158 -11.43 22.02 3.78
N ARG A 159 -10.62 21.02 3.41
CA ARG A 159 -10.82 20.19 2.20
C ARG A 159 -10.53 18.73 2.52
N GLN A 160 -11.06 17.79 1.73
CA GLN A 160 -10.70 16.37 1.89
C GLN A 160 -9.38 16.05 1.16
N ASN A 161 -9.18 16.61 -0.04
CA ASN A 161 -7.95 16.51 -0.82
C ASN A 161 -7.57 17.86 -1.44
N LEU A 162 -6.32 17.97 -1.86
CA LEU A 162 -5.78 19.15 -2.52
C LEU A 162 -4.81 18.71 -3.62
N GLY A 163 -5.21 18.91 -4.88
CA GLY A 163 -4.34 18.73 -6.03
C GLY A 163 -3.49 19.97 -6.25
N VAL A 164 -2.19 19.78 -6.52
CA VAL A 164 -1.25 20.89 -6.72
C VAL A 164 -1.66 21.75 -7.93
N ALA A 165 -1.99 21.11 -9.05
CA ALA A 165 -2.38 21.80 -10.29
C ALA A 165 -3.73 22.52 -10.16
N SER A 166 -4.73 21.92 -9.50
CA SER A 166 -6.02 22.57 -9.29
C SER A 166 -5.90 23.77 -8.36
N TYR A 167 -5.09 23.65 -7.31
CA TYR A 167 -4.82 24.77 -6.40
C TYR A 167 -3.98 25.88 -7.05
N ALA A 168 -3.03 25.55 -7.92
CA ALA A 168 -2.30 26.53 -8.72
C ALA A 168 -3.24 27.34 -9.63
N ALA A 169 -4.16 26.66 -10.33
CA ALA A 169 -5.17 27.30 -11.16
C ALA A 169 -6.14 28.17 -10.34
N GLU A 170 -6.53 27.70 -9.15
CA GLU A 170 -7.42 28.42 -8.24
C GLU A 170 -6.78 29.72 -7.72
N THR A 171 -5.49 29.68 -7.39
CA THR A 171 -4.80 30.77 -6.70
C THR A 171 -3.98 31.68 -7.60
N GLY A 172 -3.75 31.27 -8.85
CA GLY A 172 -2.86 31.94 -9.81
C GLY A 172 -1.37 31.85 -9.43
N LEU A 173 -1.00 31.01 -8.46
CA LEU A 173 0.38 30.90 -7.99
C LEU A 173 1.23 30.03 -8.93
N PRO A 174 2.46 30.45 -9.27
CA PRO A 174 3.42 29.61 -9.99
C PRO A 174 4.00 28.54 -9.06
N LEU A 175 3.22 27.50 -8.80
CA LEU A 175 3.57 26.40 -7.91
C LEU A 175 4.47 25.37 -8.60
N GLN A 176 5.43 24.85 -7.85
CA GLN A 176 6.11 23.60 -8.13
C GLN A 176 5.09 22.46 -8.24
N PRO A 177 5.28 21.45 -9.13
CA PRO A 177 4.29 20.42 -9.41
C PRO A 177 4.27 19.28 -8.37
N PHE A 178 4.62 19.58 -7.12
CA PHE A 178 4.72 18.62 -6.02
C PHE A 178 4.51 19.32 -4.68
N VAL A 179 4.37 18.52 -3.62
CA VAL A 179 4.27 18.98 -2.24
C VAL A 179 5.51 18.53 -1.47
N ILE A 180 6.05 19.41 -0.63
CA ILE A 180 7.07 19.05 0.36
C ILE A 180 6.37 18.56 1.62
N GLN A 181 6.49 17.26 1.92
CA GLN A 181 6.09 16.71 3.21
C GLN A 181 7.17 17.03 4.23
N GLN A 182 6.94 18.07 5.05
CA GLN A 182 7.94 18.61 5.97
C GLN A 182 8.35 17.58 7.02
N THR A 183 9.66 17.41 7.19
CA THR A 183 10.23 16.55 8.24
C THR A 183 10.50 17.36 9.51
N GLY A 184 10.80 16.67 10.63
CA GLY A 184 11.23 17.33 11.86
C GLY A 184 12.63 17.93 11.80
N PHE A 185 13.28 17.97 10.63
CA PHE A 185 14.59 18.59 10.45
C PHE A 185 14.52 20.09 10.74
N VAL A 186 15.48 20.58 11.52
CA VAL A 186 15.69 21.99 11.81
C VAL A 186 17.17 22.30 11.58
N PRO A 187 17.52 23.26 10.70
CA PRO A 187 18.90 23.71 10.56
C PRO A 187 19.43 24.22 11.89
N ALA A 188 20.73 24.03 12.17
CA ALA A 188 21.35 24.50 13.41
C ALA A 188 21.21 26.02 13.65
N ALA A 189 21.05 26.80 12.57
CA ALA A 189 20.85 28.24 12.60
C ALA A 189 19.38 28.67 12.82
N GLN A 190 18.44 27.74 12.96
CA GLN A 190 17.02 28.01 13.21
C GLN A 190 16.57 27.50 14.58
N PRO A 191 15.60 28.18 15.22
CA PRO A 191 15.02 27.70 16.47
C PRO A 191 14.31 26.35 16.25
N PRO A 192 14.26 25.47 17.27
CA PRO A 192 13.51 24.22 17.18
C PRO A 192 12.06 24.45 16.75
N LEU A 193 11.52 23.54 15.93
CA LEU A 193 10.11 23.54 15.53
C LEU A 193 9.23 23.31 16.77
N LYS A 194 8.76 24.40 17.38
CA LYS A 194 7.79 24.41 18.48
C LYS A 194 6.43 24.90 18.01
N ASP A 195 6.02 24.50 16.82
CA ASP A 195 4.78 24.99 16.21
C ASP A 195 3.53 24.21 16.60
N GLY A 196 3.65 23.14 17.40
CA GLY A 196 2.53 22.30 17.82
C GLY A 196 2.05 21.32 16.74
N LEU A 197 2.75 21.21 15.61
CA LEU A 197 2.41 20.30 14.52
C LEU A 197 3.16 18.98 14.65
N VAL A 198 2.44 17.87 14.46
CA VAL A 198 3.01 16.52 14.50
C VAL A 198 3.51 16.12 13.11
N ARG A 199 4.75 15.64 13.02
CA ARG A 199 5.40 15.20 11.76
C ARG A 199 5.77 13.72 11.80
N ASP A 200 4.94 12.93 12.48
CA ASP A 200 5.01 11.47 12.49
C ASP A 200 4.19 10.95 11.31
N TRP A 201 4.85 10.92 10.15
CA TRP A 201 4.19 10.55 8.91
C TRP A 201 4.02 9.04 8.82
N PRO A 202 2.87 8.53 8.34
CA PRO A 202 2.71 7.11 8.13
C PRO A 202 3.78 6.62 7.16
N ALA A 203 4.54 5.60 7.58
CA ALA A 203 5.48 4.94 6.70
C ALA A 203 4.75 4.47 5.43
N PRO A 204 5.40 4.49 4.26
CA PRO A 204 4.86 3.84 3.07
C PRO A 204 4.62 2.37 3.42
N ASN A 205 3.39 1.98 3.76
CA ASN A 205 3.11 0.59 4.06
C ASN A 205 3.09 -0.17 2.73
N THR A 206 4.18 -0.86 2.46
CA THR A 206 4.33 -1.65 1.25
C THR A 206 3.65 -3.02 1.38
N ASP A 207 3.03 -3.40 2.50
CA ASP A 207 2.27 -4.66 2.67
C ASP A 207 2.96 -5.88 2.03
N VAL A 208 4.29 -5.91 2.02
CA VAL A 208 5.09 -6.91 1.29
C VAL A 208 4.82 -8.28 1.90
N GLU A 209 4.92 -8.34 3.23
CA GLU A 209 4.67 -9.51 4.09
C GLU A 209 3.29 -10.13 3.84
N ARG A 210 2.27 -9.30 3.63
CA ARG A 210 0.91 -9.77 3.32
C ARG A 210 0.87 -10.54 1.99
N ASN A 211 1.55 -10.04 0.96
CA ASN A 211 1.59 -10.72 -0.34
C ASN A 211 2.41 -12.01 -0.25
N ILE A 212 3.50 -12.01 0.53
CA ILE A 212 4.28 -13.22 0.84
C ILE A 212 3.42 -14.26 1.58
N GLY A 213 2.63 -13.84 2.58
CA GLY A 213 1.68 -14.71 3.27
C GLY A 213 0.67 -15.34 2.31
N TYR A 214 0.09 -14.55 1.41
CA TYR A 214 -0.82 -15.07 0.38
C TYR A 214 -0.12 -16.00 -0.61
N MET A 215 1.13 -15.75 -0.99
CA MET A 215 1.92 -16.66 -1.82
C MET A 215 2.02 -18.04 -1.16
N PHE A 216 2.38 -18.11 0.12
CA PHE A 216 2.43 -19.38 0.86
C PHE A 216 1.06 -20.05 0.99
N GLN A 217 -0.01 -19.26 1.19
CA GLN A 217 -1.37 -19.79 1.24
C GLN A 217 -1.78 -20.45 -0.09
N TRP A 218 -1.51 -19.79 -1.22
CA TRP A 218 -1.84 -20.33 -2.54
C TRP A 218 -1.04 -21.60 -2.87
N TRP A 219 0.26 -21.61 -2.59
CA TRP A 219 1.10 -22.79 -2.79
C TRP A 219 0.77 -23.91 -1.81
N GLY A 220 0.41 -23.58 -0.57
CA GLY A 220 -0.09 -24.53 0.42
C GLY A 220 -1.37 -25.23 -0.05
N MET A 221 -2.31 -24.49 -0.66
CA MET A 221 -3.52 -25.08 -1.25
C MET A 221 -3.21 -25.96 -2.47
N ALA A 222 -2.22 -25.59 -3.29
CA ALA A 222 -1.73 -26.45 -4.38
C ALA A 222 -1.15 -27.78 -3.84
N ALA A 223 -0.32 -27.70 -2.79
CA ALA A 223 0.26 -28.88 -2.15
C ALA A 223 -0.80 -29.76 -1.49
N ALA A 224 -1.80 -29.15 -0.82
CA ALA A 224 -2.93 -29.88 -0.24
C ALA A 224 -3.76 -30.58 -1.32
N ALA A 225 -4.09 -29.90 -2.42
CA ALA A 225 -4.82 -30.48 -3.54
C ALA A 225 -4.08 -31.69 -4.15
N LEU A 226 -2.75 -31.58 -4.30
CA LEU A 226 -1.91 -32.69 -4.72
C LEU A 226 -1.93 -33.85 -3.71
N GLY A 227 -1.77 -33.56 -2.41
CA GLY A 227 -1.79 -34.56 -1.35
C GLY A 227 -3.11 -35.33 -1.27
N PHE A 228 -4.24 -34.62 -1.31
CA PHE A 228 -5.57 -35.24 -1.35
C PHE A 228 -5.79 -36.05 -2.62
N GLY A 229 -5.34 -35.54 -3.77
CA GLY A 229 -5.40 -36.27 -5.05
C GLY A 229 -4.64 -37.59 -5.02
N LEU A 230 -3.40 -37.57 -4.51
CA LEU A 230 -2.56 -38.77 -4.35
C LEU A 230 -3.15 -39.77 -3.34
N TYR A 231 -3.67 -39.27 -2.21
CA TYR A 231 -4.33 -40.11 -1.20
C TYR A 231 -5.58 -40.80 -1.78
N ALA A 232 -6.44 -40.04 -2.47
CA ALA A 232 -7.64 -40.59 -3.10
C ALA A 232 -7.29 -41.63 -4.18
N ALA A 233 -6.26 -41.37 -4.99
CA ALA A 233 -5.78 -42.32 -6.00
C ALA A 233 -5.25 -43.62 -5.37
N ARG A 234 -4.45 -43.53 -4.31
CA ARG A 234 -3.95 -44.70 -3.55
C ARG A 234 -5.09 -45.51 -2.95
N ARG A 235 -6.04 -44.85 -2.28
CA ARG A 235 -7.20 -45.52 -1.67
C ARG A 235 -8.07 -46.24 -2.70
N ALA A 236 -8.28 -45.61 -3.87
CA ALA A 236 -9.01 -46.23 -4.97
C ALA A 236 -8.30 -47.48 -5.50
N ALA A 237 -6.98 -47.42 -5.69
CA ALA A 237 -6.17 -48.56 -6.14
C ALA A 237 -6.17 -49.72 -5.15
N THR A 238 -6.10 -49.46 -3.84
CA THR A 238 -6.17 -50.50 -2.80
C THR A 238 -7.55 -51.18 -2.78
N LYS A 239 -8.64 -50.42 -2.94
CA LYS A 239 -10.00 -50.95 -2.97
C LYS A 239 -10.26 -51.81 -4.21
N GLU A 240 -9.78 -51.40 -5.39
CA GLU A 240 -9.84 -52.20 -6.63
C GLU A 240 -9.09 -53.54 -6.47
N ARG A 241 -7.93 -53.56 -5.79
CA ARG A 241 -7.15 -54.79 -5.52
C ARG A 241 -7.88 -55.75 -4.59
N MET A 242 -8.45 -55.26 -3.49
CA MET A 242 -9.21 -56.09 -2.54
C MET A 242 -10.43 -56.75 -3.22
N GLN A 243 -11.20 -55.99 -4.00
CA GLN A 243 -12.36 -56.50 -4.73
C GLN A 243 -12.01 -57.49 -5.85
N SER A 244 -10.83 -57.36 -6.46
CA SER A 244 -10.37 -58.27 -7.51
C SER A 244 -9.82 -59.59 -6.95
N GLY A 245 -9.17 -59.55 -5.77
CA GLY A 245 -8.69 -60.73 -5.06
C GLY A 245 -9.82 -61.55 -4.43
N GLU A 246 -10.85 -60.90 -3.90
CA GLU A 246 -12.03 -61.58 -3.33
C GLU A 246 -12.86 -62.32 -4.40
N LYS A 247 -12.88 -61.83 -5.64
CA LYS A 247 -13.52 -62.50 -6.78
C LYS A 247 -12.76 -63.71 -7.34
N HIS A 248 -11.50 -63.91 -6.96
CA HIS A 248 -10.65 -65.02 -7.43
C HIS A 248 -10.18 -65.93 -6.28
N GLY A 249 -10.85 -65.91 -5.12
CA GLY A 249 -10.60 -66.85 -4.03
C GLY A 249 -10.88 -68.31 -4.47
N PRO A 250 -10.22 -69.32 -3.87
CA PRO A 250 -10.23 -70.69 -4.40
C PRO A 250 -11.65 -71.26 -4.46
N GLN A 251 -12.07 -71.78 -5.62
CA GLN A 251 -13.23 -72.67 -5.68
C GLN A 251 -12.91 -73.94 -4.89
N GLU A 252 -13.43 -74.02 -3.67
CA GLU A 252 -13.47 -75.25 -2.87
C GLU A 252 -14.21 -76.33 -3.69
N GLN A 253 -13.48 -77.36 -4.12
CA GLN A 253 -14.07 -78.53 -4.75
C GLN A 253 -14.82 -79.34 -3.68
N GLY A 254 -16.14 -79.17 -3.60
CA GLY A 254 -17.04 -80.02 -2.82
C GLY A 254 -17.20 -81.42 -3.44
N PRO A 255 -17.60 -82.44 -2.66
CA PRO A 255 -17.21 -83.83 -2.86
C PRO A 255 -17.92 -84.50 -4.04
N VAL A 256 -17.17 -85.32 -4.79
CA VAL A 256 -17.70 -86.22 -5.81
C VAL A 256 -18.40 -87.39 -5.12
N HIS A 257 -19.73 -87.34 -5.07
CA HIS A 257 -20.57 -88.46 -4.68
C HIS A 257 -20.61 -89.47 -5.85
N GLY A 258 -19.81 -90.53 -5.77
CA GLY A 258 -19.84 -91.65 -6.70
C GLY A 258 -20.83 -92.70 -6.23
N ALA A 259 -22.00 -92.74 -6.87
CA ALA A 259 -22.93 -93.85 -6.79
C ALA A 259 -22.31 -95.14 -7.37
N LYS A 260 -22.58 -96.28 -6.73
CA LYS A 260 -22.53 -97.60 -7.37
C LYS A 260 -23.76 -98.39 -6.96
N ASP A 261 -24.52 -98.76 -7.98
CA ASP A 261 -25.67 -99.66 -7.94
C ASP A 261 -25.25 -101.09 -7.59
N ALA A 262 -26.03 -101.76 -6.72
CA ALA A 262 -26.51 -103.15 -6.81
C ALA A 262 -27.28 -103.51 -5.52
#